data_AF-A0A9N9JKP6-F1
#
_entry.id   AF-A0A9N9JKP6-F1
#
_cell.length_a   1.000
_cell.length_b   1.000
_cell.length_c   1.000
_cell.angle_alpha   90.00
_cell.angle_beta   90.00
_cell.angle_gamma   90.00
#
_symmetry.space_group_name_H-M   'P 1'
#
loop_
_entity.id
_entity.type
_entity.pdbx_description
1 polymer ?
#
loop_
_entity_poly.entity_id
_entity_poly.type
_entity_poly.pdbx_seq_one_letter_code
_entity_poly.pdbx_strand_id
1 'polypeptide(L)'
;NDDSGAMGSWYAFNAIGIFPLAGTDIYLINSPFFKKVTIYLSPLKTFTILAHGLTDINIYVQNVTINNKEWKKTWFRHEDISSGAVMEFHMGPEPSKIWGVMEHHEGDKEIEDRVVPPSMSDILINKSN
;
A
#
# COMPACT_ATOMS: atom_id res chain seq x y z
N ASN A 1 27.90 0.88 2.22
CA ASN A 1 27.40 1.42 3.49
C ASN A 1 25.92 1.05 3.56
N ASP A 2 25.44 0.51 4.68
CA ASP A 2 24.01 0.13 4.83
C ASP A 2 23.22 1.19 5.61
N ASP A 3 23.85 2.34 5.90
CA ASP A 3 23.27 3.46 6.65
C ASP A 3 22.50 2.98 7.89
N SER A 4 23.14 2.09 8.66
CA SER A 4 22.59 1.46 9.87
C SER A 4 21.27 0.71 9.65
N GLY A 5 21.11 0.05 8.49
CA GLY A 5 19.94 -0.75 8.13
C GLY A 5 18.86 0.01 7.37
N ALA A 6 19.08 1.29 7.06
CA ALA A 6 18.13 2.08 6.29
C ALA A 6 17.99 1.53 4.86
N MET A 7 19.10 1.17 4.21
CA MET A 7 19.06 0.61 2.85
C MET A 7 18.42 -0.79 2.84
N GLY A 8 18.80 -1.65 3.78
CA GLY A 8 18.17 -2.98 3.94
C GLY A 8 16.66 -2.89 4.18
N SER A 9 16.22 -1.97 5.05
CA SER A 9 14.80 -1.76 5.33
C SER A 9 14.05 -1.21 4.11
N TRP A 10 14.63 -0.24 3.39
CA TRP A 10 14.06 0.30 2.17
C TRP A 10 13.82 -0.78 1.12
N TYR A 11 14.80 -1.66 0.92
CA TYR A 11 14.67 -2.79 -0.01
C TYR A 11 13.60 -3.77 0.45
N ALA A 12 13.61 -4.17 1.73
CA ALA A 12 12.65 -5.12 2.27
C ALA A 12 11.21 -4.62 2.09
N PHE A 13 10.93 -3.36 2.41
CA PHE A 13 9.62 -2.74 2.23
C PHE A 13 9.19 -2.75 0.75
N ASN A 14 10.03 -2.25 -0.15
CA ASN A 14 9.70 -2.24 -1.58
C ASN A 14 9.51 -3.65 -2.15
N ALA A 15 10.33 -4.63 -1.75
CA ALA A 15 10.23 -6.00 -2.22
C ALA A 15 8.92 -6.69 -1.80
N ILE A 16 8.36 -6.34 -0.63
CA ILE A 16 7.06 -6.88 -0.20
C ILE A 16 5.87 -6.07 -0.75
N GLY A 17 6.12 -4.95 -1.45
CA GLY A 17 5.10 -4.15 -2.13
C GLY A 17 4.48 -3.04 -1.28
N ILE A 18 5.12 -2.58 -0.19
CA ILE A 18 4.62 -1.44 0.61
C ILE A 18 5.77 -0.54 1.07
N PHE A 19 5.51 0.73 1.39
CA PHE A 19 6.54 1.62 1.95
C PHE A 19 5.96 2.56 3.01
N PRO A 20 6.51 2.60 4.24
CA PRO A 20 6.01 3.49 5.29
C PRO A 20 6.37 4.95 5.01
N LEU A 21 5.39 5.85 5.09
CA LEU A 21 5.63 7.29 5.03
C LEU A 21 6.02 7.78 6.43
N ALA A 22 7.30 8.17 6.58
CA ALA A 22 7.88 8.53 7.87
C ALA A 22 7.09 9.65 8.59
N GLY A 23 6.87 9.47 9.90
CA GLY A 23 6.13 10.43 10.73
C GLY A 23 4.60 10.33 10.64
N THR A 24 4.07 9.39 9.87
CA THR A 24 2.64 9.15 9.69
C THR A 24 2.27 7.69 10.00
N ASP A 25 0.98 7.37 9.99
CA ASP A 25 0.47 5.99 10.03
C ASP A 25 0.24 5.40 8.63
N ILE A 26 0.74 6.04 7.57
CA ILE A 26 0.45 5.67 6.19
C ILE A 26 1.54 4.76 5.61
N TYR A 27 1.09 3.78 4.83
CA TYR A 27 1.91 2.95 3.96
C TYR A 27 1.48 3.20 2.50
N LEU A 28 2.44 3.50 1.65
CA LEU A 28 2.26 3.54 0.20
C LEU A 28 2.27 2.11 -0.34
N ILE A 29 1.46 1.86 -1.37
CA ILE A 29 1.37 0.58 -2.06
C ILE A 29 2.29 0.61 -3.28
N ASN A 30 3.10 -0.43 -3.43
CA ASN A 30 3.99 -0.64 -4.57
C ASN A 30 3.77 -2.04 -5.16
N SER A 31 4.40 -2.35 -6.28
CA SER A 31 4.38 -3.69 -6.86
C SER A 31 5.19 -4.67 -6.00
N PRO A 32 4.61 -5.81 -5.56
CA PRO A 32 5.33 -6.81 -4.80
C PRO A 32 6.28 -7.63 -5.68
N PHE A 33 7.43 -8.00 -5.11
CA PHE A 33 8.41 -8.90 -5.75
C PHE A 33 8.15 -10.38 -5.45
N PHE A 34 7.52 -10.68 -4.30
CA PHE A 34 7.23 -12.04 -3.88
C PHE A 34 5.75 -12.39 -4.07
N LYS A 35 5.47 -13.63 -4.47
CA LYS A 35 4.10 -14.15 -4.62
C LYS A 35 3.33 -14.20 -3.30
N LYS A 36 4.02 -14.41 -2.19
CA LYS A 36 3.45 -14.45 -0.85
C LYS A 36 4.46 -13.97 0.18
N VAL A 37 4.01 -13.12 1.09
CA VAL A 37 4.75 -12.68 2.27
C VAL A 37 3.81 -12.76 3.47
N THR A 38 4.31 -13.25 4.60
CA THR A 38 3.55 -13.23 5.87
C THR A 38 4.40 -12.54 6.93
N ILE A 39 3.89 -11.44 7.46
CA ILE A 39 4.48 -10.66 8.55
C ILE A 39 3.72 -11.02 9.83
N TYR A 40 4.45 -11.47 10.85
CA TYR A 40 3.90 -11.73 12.18
C TYR A 40 3.91 -10.43 12.98
N LEU A 41 2.72 -9.86 13.22
CA LEU A 41 2.55 -8.61 13.97
C LEU A 41 2.56 -8.87 15.48
N SER A 42 1.99 -10.01 15.89
CA SER A 42 1.99 -10.52 17.25
C SER A 42 1.78 -12.04 17.21
N PRO A 43 1.84 -12.76 18.35
CA PRO A 43 1.66 -14.22 18.37
C PRO A 43 0.36 -14.72 17.73
N LEU A 44 -0.69 -13.89 17.67
CA LEU A 44 -2.02 -14.25 17.14
C LEU A 44 -2.43 -13.41 15.93
N LYS A 45 -1.58 -12.50 15.45
CA LYS A 45 -1.92 -11.57 14.36
C LYS A 45 -0.88 -11.61 13.27
N THR A 46 -1.34 -11.84 12.06
CA THR A 46 -0.51 -11.84 10.86
C THR A 46 -1.04 -10.86 9.84
N PHE A 47 -0.13 -10.18 9.16
CA PHE A 47 -0.40 -9.48 7.92
C PHE A 47 0.17 -10.29 6.77
N THR A 48 -0.70 -10.76 5.88
CA THR A 48 -0.29 -11.57 4.71
C THR A 48 -0.51 -10.77 3.43
N ILE A 49 0.52 -10.73 2.59
CA ILE A 49 0.47 -10.17 1.24
C ILE A 49 0.47 -11.34 0.25
N LEU A 50 -0.48 -11.35 -0.68
CA LEU A 50 -0.60 -12.31 -1.76
C LEU A 50 -0.54 -11.57 -3.10
N ALA A 51 0.29 -12.02 -4.03
CA ALA A 51 0.40 -11.45 -5.37
C ALA A 51 -0.01 -12.48 -6.42
N HIS A 52 -1.28 -12.40 -6.80
CA HIS A 52 -1.91 -13.29 -7.78
C HIS A 52 -1.46 -12.91 -9.19
N GLY A 53 -1.02 -13.92 -9.95
CA GLY A 53 -0.58 -13.71 -11.33
C GLY A 53 0.80 -13.08 -11.48
N LEU A 54 1.54 -12.84 -10.39
CA LEU A 54 2.91 -12.30 -10.44
C LEU A 54 3.86 -13.23 -11.23
N THR A 55 4.52 -12.66 -12.24
CA THR A 55 5.54 -13.28 -13.07
C THR A 55 6.56 -12.22 -13.50
N ASP A 56 7.62 -12.61 -14.20
CA ASP A 56 8.61 -11.66 -14.75
C ASP A 56 8.02 -10.70 -15.79
N ILE A 57 6.83 -11.00 -16.32
CA ILE A 57 6.07 -10.15 -17.24
C ILE A 57 4.98 -9.38 -16.47
N ASN A 58 4.26 -10.06 -15.59
CA ASN A 58 3.14 -9.48 -14.86
C ASN A 58 3.62 -8.74 -13.62
N ILE A 59 4.14 -7.53 -13.81
CA ILE A 59 4.75 -6.71 -12.75
C ILE A 59 3.87 -5.52 -12.33
N TYR A 60 2.75 -5.26 -12.99
CA TYR A 60 1.90 -4.10 -12.73
C TYR A 60 0.67 -4.46 -11.90
N VAL A 61 0.40 -3.69 -10.87
CA VAL A 61 -0.80 -3.85 -10.04
C VAL A 61 -2.05 -3.46 -10.84
N GLN A 62 -2.98 -4.40 -10.94
CA GLN A 62 -4.28 -4.22 -11.62
C GLN A 62 -5.42 -3.97 -10.64
N ASN A 63 -5.32 -4.55 -9.44
CA ASN A 63 -6.28 -4.38 -8.36
C ASN A 63 -5.63 -4.77 -7.04
N VAL A 64 -6.14 -4.20 -5.94
CA VAL A 64 -5.78 -4.54 -4.58
C VAL A 64 -7.04 -4.77 -3.76
N THR A 65 -7.03 -5.79 -2.90
CA THR A 65 -8.01 -5.92 -1.82
C THR A 65 -7.30 -5.94 -0.46
N ILE A 66 -7.99 -5.48 0.57
CA ILE A 66 -7.60 -5.69 1.97
C ILE A 66 -8.78 -6.34 2.68
N ASN A 67 -8.60 -7.54 3.23
CA ASN A 67 -9.64 -8.35 3.84
C ASN A 67 -10.86 -8.53 2.92
N ASN A 68 -10.62 -8.88 1.65
CA ASN A 68 -11.61 -9.03 0.57
C ASN A 68 -12.36 -7.73 0.18
N LYS A 69 -12.02 -6.58 0.77
CA LYS A 69 -12.60 -5.29 0.38
C LYS A 69 -11.75 -4.68 -0.74
N GLU A 70 -12.41 -4.28 -1.82
CA GLU A 70 -11.77 -3.56 -2.93
C GLU A 70 -11.06 -2.29 -2.42
N TRP A 71 -9.81 -2.13 -2.82
CA TRP A 71 -8.95 -1.05 -2.37
C TRP A 71 -8.49 -0.22 -3.55
N LYS A 72 -9.14 0.93 -3.75
CA LYS A 72 -8.86 1.82 -4.89
C LYS A 72 -7.73 2.82 -4.63
N LYS A 73 -7.33 2.96 -3.36
CA LYS A 73 -6.27 3.89 -2.94
C LYS A 73 -4.90 3.27 -3.20
N THR A 74 -3.91 4.09 -3.49
CA THR A 74 -2.50 3.67 -3.63
C THR A 74 -1.75 3.68 -2.29
N TRP A 75 -2.48 3.74 -1.18
CA TRP A 75 -1.96 3.80 0.17
C TRP A 75 -2.99 3.24 1.17
N PHE A 76 -2.55 2.88 2.37
CA PHE A 76 -3.41 2.44 3.48
C PHE A 76 -2.84 2.91 4.82
N ARG A 77 -3.64 2.83 5.89
CA ARG A 77 -3.23 3.22 7.24
C ARG A 77 -2.80 2.02 8.06
N HIS A 78 -2.00 2.24 9.09
CA HIS A 78 -1.56 1.21 9.99
C HIS A 78 -2.74 0.44 10.63
N GLU A 79 -3.83 1.14 10.94
CA GLU A 79 -5.05 0.53 11.50
C GLU A 79 -5.70 -0.50 10.56
N ASP A 80 -5.55 -0.35 9.23
CA ASP A 80 -6.10 -1.28 8.24
C ASP A 80 -5.45 -2.68 8.36
N ILE A 81 -4.25 -2.77 8.93
CA ILE A 81 -3.47 -4.02 9.01
C ILE A 81 -3.10 -4.44 10.44
N SER A 82 -3.13 -3.55 11.43
CA SER A 82 -2.60 -3.78 12.78
C SER A 82 -3.33 -4.87 13.57
N SER A 83 -4.57 -5.19 13.20
CA SER A 83 -5.34 -6.29 13.78
C SER A 83 -5.13 -7.63 13.09
N GLY A 84 -4.21 -7.69 12.13
CA GLY A 84 -4.07 -8.79 11.18
C GLY A 84 -4.93 -8.52 9.94
N ALA A 85 -4.38 -8.83 8.77
CA ALA A 85 -5.04 -8.60 7.50
C ALA A 85 -4.51 -9.51 6.39
N VAL A 86 -5.30 -9.66 5.33
CA VAL A 86 -4.84 -10.22 4.06
C VAL A 86 -4.96 -9.14 2.99
N MET A 87 -3.83 -8.77 2.40
CA MET A 87 -3.76 -7.87 1.26
C MET A 87 -3.47 -8.68 0.01
N GLU A 88 -4.33 -8.56 -1.00
CA GLU A 88 -4.22 -9.33 -2.23
C GLU A 88 -4.02 -8.39 -3.41
N PHE A 89 -2.93 -8.59 -4.13
CA PHE A 89 -2.63 -7.93 -5.38
C PHE A 89 -3.03 -8.84 -6.52
N HIS A 90 -3.67 -8.27 -7.54
CA HIS A 90 -3.82 -8.91 -8.85
C HIS A 90 -2.87 -8.23 -9.83
N MET A 91 -1.95 -9.01 -10.40
CA MET A 91 -0.87 -8.51 -11.24
C MET A 91 -1.18 -8.69 -12.73
N GLY A 92 -0.65 -7.80 -13.57
CA GLY A 92 -0.83 -7.81 -15.01
C GLY A 92 0.41 -7.29 -15.74
N PRO A 93 0.48 -7.50 -17.07
CA PRO A 93 1.66 -7.21 -17.88
C PRO A 93 1.81 -5.72 -18.24
N GLU A 94 0.77 -4.92 -18.04
CA GLU A 94 0.73 -3.51 -18.43
C GLU A 94 0.22 -2.63 -17.27
N PRO A 95 0.60 -1.35 -17.20
CA PRO A 95 0.05 -0.42 -16.22
C PRO A 95 -1.49 -0.42 -16.23
N SER A 96 -2.08 -0.52 -15.04
CA SER A 96 -3.53 -0.41 -14.88
C SER A 96 -4.03 0.96 -15.33
N LYS A 97 -5.16 0.97 -16.06
CA LYS A 97 -5.87 2.19 -16.45
C LYS A 97 -6.99 2.59 -15.49
N ILE A 98 -7.26 1.75 -14.48
CA ILE A 98 -8.43 1.88 -13.60
C ILE A 98 -8.00 2.00 -12.14
N TRP A 99 -7.23 1.02 -11.65
CA TRP A 99 -6.67 1.04 -10.30
C TRP A 99 -5.56 2.08 -10.18
N GLY A 100 -5.63 2.92 -9.15
CA GLY A 100 -4.64 3.95 -8.86
C GLY A 100 -4.61 5.13 -9.84
N VAL A 101 -5.61 5.25 -10.73
CA VAL A 101 -5.71 6.34 -11.71
C VAL A 101 -6.69 7.40 -11.22
N MET A 102 -6.31 8.67 -11.38
CA MET A 102 -7.21 9.81 -11.16
C MET A 102 -7.99 10.11 -12.45
N GLU A 103 -9.30 10.40 -12.34
CA GLU A 103 -9.87 11.44 -13.19
C GLU A 103 -9.67 12.77 -12.46
N HIS A 104 -8.88 13.67 -13.04
CA HIS A 104 -8.69 15.00 -12.48
C HIS A 104 -9.86 15.88 -12.94
N HIS A 105 -10.92 15.95 -12.12
CA HIS A 105 -11.96 16.97 -12.25
C HIS A 105 -11.63 18.10 -11.28
N GLU A 106 -11.39 19.28 -11.81
CA GLU A 106 -11.03 20.49 -11.08
C GLU A 106 -12.22 20.92 -10.20
N GLY A 107 -12.29 20.39 -8.96
CA GLY A 107 -13.38 20.69 -8.02
C GLY A 107 -13.66 19.65 -6.94
N ASP A 108 -13.25 18.38 -7.13
CA ASP A 108 -13.68 17.30 -6.24
C ASP A 108 -12.63 16.96 -5.16
N LYS A 109 -12.71 17.65 -4.02
CA LYS A 109 -11.89 17.35 -2.82
C LYS A 109 -12.01 15.91 -2.34
N GLU A 110 -13.15 15.25 -2.62
CA GLU A 110 -13.41 13.87 -2.19
C GLU A 110 -12.61 12.82 -2.99
N ILE A 111 -12.15 13.15 -4.20
CA ILE A 111 -11.33 12.24 -5.03
C ILE A 111 -9.88 12.24 -4.54
N GLU A 112 -9.39 13.38 -4.05
CA GLU A 112 -8.03 13.56 -3.55
C GLU A 112 -7.75 12.64 -2.34
N ASP A 113 -8.67 12.64 -1.36
CA ASP A 113 -8.62 11.78 -0.16
C ASP A 113 -8.62 10.27 -0.47
N ARG A 114 -9.11 9.86 -1.64
CA ARG A 114 -9.24 8.45 -2.02
C ARG A 114 -8.04 7.92 -2.77
N VAL A 115 -7.20 8.76 -3.36
CA VAL A 115 -6.15 8.30 -4.29
C VAL A 115 -4.78 8.83 -3.92
N VAL A 116 -4.73 10.00 -3.28
CA VAL A 116 -3.48 10.62 -2.83
C VAL A 116 -3.37 10.42 -1.32
N PRO A 117 -2.19 10.06 -0.78
CA PRO A 117 -2.01 10.06 0.66
C PRO A 117 -2.31 11.47 1.21
N PRO A 118 -3.03 11.60 2.33
CA PRO A 118 -3.42 12.91 2.86
C PRO A 118 -2.19 13.78 3.09
N SER A 119 -2.35 15.09 2.85
CA SER A 119 -1.26 16.04 3.01
C SER A 119 -0.88 16.20 4.48
N MET A 120 0.34 16.68 4.74
CA MET A 120 0.78 16.97 6.12
C MET A 120 -0.14 17.97 6.82
N SER A 121 -0.72 18.93 6.08
CA SER A 121 -1.72 19.86 6.60
C SER A 121 -2.98 19.16 7.09
N ASP A 122 -3.50 18.19 6.33
CA ASP A 122 -4.74 17.47 6.66
C ASP A 122 -4.56 16.58 7.90
N ILE A 123 -3.36 16.00 8.05
CA ILE A 123 -2.98 15.19 9.20
C ILE A 123 -2.92 16.02 10.48
N LEU A 124 -2.36 17.24 10.40
CA LEU A 124 -2.22 18.12 11.56
C LEU A 124 -3.57 18.70 12.03
N ILE A 125 -4.49 18.97 11.11
CA ILE A 125 -5.82 19.50 11.45
C ILE A 125 -6.64 18.49 12.27
N ASN A 126 -6.63 17.21 11.89
CA ASN A 126 -7.43 16.15 12.53
C ASN A 126 -6.93 15.70 13.92
N LYS A 127 -5.77 16.16 14.39
CA LYS A 127 -5.28 15.87 15.77
C LYS A 127 -5.76 16.89 16.81
N SER A 128 -6.58 17.87 16.41
CA SER A 128 -6.99 19.02 17.23
C SER A 128 -8.38 18.91 17.86
N ASN A 129 -9.09 17.78 17.70
CA ASN A 129 -10.45 17.55 18.22
C ASN A 129 -10.48 16.42 19.25
#